data_AF-A0A2W6X7V1-F1
#
_entry.id   AF-A0A2W6X7V1-F1
#
_cell.length_a   1.000
_cell.length_b   1.000
_cell.length_c   1.000
_cell.angle_alpha   90.00
_cell.angle_beta   90.00
_cell.angle_gamma   90.00
#
_symmetry.space_group_name_H-M   'P 1'
#
loop_
_entity.id
_entity.type
_entity.pdbx_description
1 polymer ?
#
loop_
_entity_poly.entity_id
_entity_poly.type
_entity_poly.pdbx_seq_one_letter_code
_entity_poly.pdbx_strand_id
1 'polypeptide(L)'
;MRDVAARLLSSGRAYADAELERQKIRAELIGAGARTIALLVTVALILLFGTLVTLMLGLVIALAPLLTPLGATAAVSAGGLIIVAILLLLARRRFKTLIPGKDAP
;
A
#
# COMPACT_ATOMS: atom_id res chain seq x y z
N MET A 1 -24.63 53.47 8.20
CA MET A 1 -24.50 52.30 9.10
C MET A 1 -24.95 51.00 8.43
N ARG A 2 -26.17 50.91 7.87
CA ARG A 2 -26.70 49.67 7.24
C ARG A 2 -25.89 49.19 6.04
N ASP A 3 -25.40 50.12 5.20
CA ASP A 3 -24.61 49.76 4.01
C ASP A 3 -23.24 49.19 4.34
N VAL A 4 -22.64 49.59 5.47
CA VAL A 4 -21.36 49.04 5.93
C VAL A 4 -21.54 47.60 6.40
N ALA A 5 -22.60 47.32 7.17
CA ALA A 5 -22.92 45.96 7.60
C ALA A 5 -23.20 45.03 6.41
N ALA A 6 -23.95 45.51 5.41
CA ALA A 6 -24.22 44.77 4.18
C ALA A 6 -22.94 44.44 3.40
N ARG A 7 -22.00 45.40 3.32
CA ARG A 7 -20.70 45.22 2.65
C ARG A 7 -19.80 44.21 3.37
N LEU A 8 -19.73 44.27 4.69
CA LEU A 8 -18.97 43.29 5.48
C LEU A 8 -19.55 41.88 5.35
N LEU A 9 -20.89 41.76 5.31
CA LEU A 9 -21.55 40.48 5.10
C LEU A 9 -21.27 39.92 3.70
N SER A 10 -21.31 40.76 2.66
CA SER A 10 -20.98 40.34 1.30
C SER A 10 -19.51 39.95 1.13
N SER A 11 -18.60 40.69 1.76
CA SER A 11 -17.16 40.37 1.74
C SER A 11 -16.86 39.10 2.53
N GLY A 12 -17.53 38.88 3.67
CA GLY A 12 -17.40 37.64 4.43
C GLY A 12 -17.89 36.41 3.68
N ARG A 13 -19.00 36.54 2.93
CA ARG A 13 -19.48 35.47 2.03
C ARG A 13 -18.50 35.20 0.90
N ALA A 14 -18.03 36.24 0.22
CA ALA A 14 -17.04 36.10 -0.86
C ALA A 14 -15.74 35.43 -0.39
N TYR A 15 -15.30 35.72 0.85
CA TYR A 15 -14.14 35.06 1.45
C TYR A 15 -14.40 33.59 1.80
N ALA A 16 -15.58 33.27 2.34
CA ALA A 16 -15.97 31.89 2.63
C ALA A 16 -16.05 31.04 1.35
N ASP A 17 -16.63 31.59 0.29
CA ASP A 17 -16.73 30.92 -1.02
C ASP A 17 -15.34 30.66 -1.61
N ALA A 18 -14.40 31.60 -1.45
CA ALA A 18 -13.02 31.44 -1.91
C ALA A 18 -12.25 30.31 -1.18
N GLU A 19 -12.45 30.14 0.14
CA GLU A 19 -11.79 29.07 0.89
C GLU A 19 -12.38 27.69 0.55
N LEU A 20 -13.69 27.61 0.29
CA LEU A 20 -14.32 26.38 -0.20
C LEU A 20 -13.78 25.98 -1.57
N GLU A 21 -13.63 26.93 -2.48
CA GLU A 21 -13.07 26.69 -3.81
C GLU A 21 -11.59 26.25 -3.73
N ARG A 22 -10.82 26.85 -2.83
CA ARG A 22 -9.43 26.46 -2.56
C ARG A 22 -9.33 25.02 -2.03
N GLN A 23 -10.23 24.60 -1.14
CA GLN A 23 -10.26 23.23 -0.63
C GLN A 23 -10.71 22.23 -1.69
N LYS A 24 -11.68 22.61 -2.54
CA LYS A 24 -12.13 21.80 -3.68
C LYS A 24 -10.97 21.51 -4.64
N ILE A 25 -10.20 22.53 -5.04
CA ILE A 25 -9.04 22.37 -5.92
C ILE A 25 -7.99 21.44 -5.28
N ARG A 26 -7.72 21.57 -3.97
CA ARG A 26 -6.80 20.67 -3.27
C ARG A 26 -7.31 19.23 -3.23
N ALA A 27 -8.60 19.03 -2.97
CA ALA A 27 -9.22 17.71 -2.95
C ALA A 27 -9.18 17.05 -4.34
N GLU A 28 -9.47 17.79 -5.40
CA GLU A 28 -9.37 17.32 -6.78
C GLU A 28 -7.93 16.97 -7.17
N LEU A 29 -6.95 17.80 -6.78
CA LEU A 29 -5.53 17.53 -7.04
C LEU A 29 -5.03 16.28 -6.31
N ILE A 30 -5.39 16.12 -5.04
CA ILE A 30 -5.08 14.92 -4.24
C ILE A 30 -5.79 13.70 -4.83
N GLY A 31 -7.05 13.84 -5.25
CA GLY A 31 -7.83 12.76 -5.87
C GLY A 31 -7.24 12.28 -7.20
N ALA A 32 -6.82 13.21 -8.06
CA ALA A 32 -6.15 12.89 -9.31
C ALA A 32 -4.80 12.18 -9.07
N GLY A 33 -4.02 12.66 -8.10
CA GLY A 33 -2.78 12.00 -7.68
C GLY A 33 -3.04 10.59 -7.13
N ALA A 34 -4.05 10.43 -6.27
CA ALA A 34 -4.40 9.15 -5.65
C ALA A 34 -4.77 8.09 -6.68
N ARG A 35 -5.52 8.43 -7.74
CA ARG A 35 -5.85 7.49 -8.82
C ARG A 35 -4.60 6.99 -9.54
N THR A 36 -3.69 7.88 -9.90
CA THR A 36 -2.44 7.52 -10.58
C THR A 36 -1.56 6.66 -9.69
N ILE A 37 -1.41 7.01 -8.41
CA ILE A 37 -0.66 6.20 -7.43
C ILE A 37 -1.30 4.81 -7.29
N ALA A 38 -2.62 4.72 -7.17
CA ALA A 38 -3.33 3.45 -7.06
C ALA A 38 -3.08 2.56 -8.29
N LEU A 39 -3.11 3.11 -9.50
CA LEU A 39 -2.80 2.37 -10.73
C LEU A 39 -1.34 1.90 -10.75
N LEU A 40 -0.38 2.78 -10.44
CA LEU A 40 1.04 2.43 -10.41
C LEU A 40 1.33 1.33 -9.38
N VAL A 41 0.78 1.44 -8.16
CA VAL A 41 0.92 0.43 -7.12
C VAL A 41 0.29 -0.89 -7.57
N THR A 42 -0.89 -0.85 -8.21
CA THR A 42 -1.55 -2.06 -8.72
C THR A 42 -0.68 -2.77 -9.76
N VAL A 43 -0.17 -2.03 -10.74
CA VAL A 43 0.73 -2.59 -11.77
C VAL A 43 2.01 -3.13 -11.14
N ALA A 44 2.61 -2.40 -10.20
CA ALA A 44 3.80 -2.85 -9.49
C ALA A 44 3.57 -4.16 -8.71
N LEU A 45 2.41 -4.31 -8.04
CA LEU A 45 2.06 -5.53 -7.31
C LEU A 45 1.84 -6.72 -8.26
N ILE A 46 1.19 -6.49 -9.41
CA ILE A 46 1.01 -7.52 -10.44
C ILE A 46 2.37 -7.99 -10.97
N LEU A 47 3.24 -7.04 -11.31
CA LEU A 47 4.58 -7.35 -11.81
C LEU A 47 5.42 -8.07 -10.75
N LEU A 48 5.42 -7.59 -9.51
CA LEU A 48 6.12 -8.22 -8.40
C LEU A 48 5.66 -9.66 -8.20
N PHE A 49 4.35 -9.90 -8.19
CA PHE A 49 3.78 -11.23 -8.06
C PHE A 49 4.20 -12.13 -9.24
N GLY A 50 4.09 -11.65 -10.48
CA GLY A 50 4.53 -12.37 -11.67
C GLY A 50 6.03 -12.71 -11.63
N THR A 51 6.88 -11.77 -11.21
CA THR A 51 8.32 -12.01 -11.05
C THR A 51 8.61 -13.06 -9.98
N LEU A 52 7.90 -13.05 -8.85
CA LEU A 52 8.06 -14.08 -7.82
C LEU A 52 7.67 -15.47 -8.34
N VAL A 53 6.55 -15.59 -9.08
CA VAL A 53 6.14 -16.86 -9.71
C VAL A 53 7.20 -17.34 -10.71
N THR A 54 7.69 -16.45 -11.59
CA THR A 54 8.75 -16.76 -12.56
C THR A 54 10.05 -17.16 -11.87
N LEU A 55 10.42 -16.51 -10.77
CA LEU A 55 11.59 -16.87 -9.97
C LEU A 55 11.45 -18.28 -9.40
N MET A 56 10.30 -18.60 -8.80
CA MET A 56 10.03 -19.96 -8.29
C MET A 56 10.11 -21.00 -9.41
N LEU A 57 9.52 -20.72 -10.58
CA LEU A 57 9.60 -21.61 -11.74
C LEU A 57 11.04 -21.80 -12.21
N GLY A 58 11.83 -20.71 -12.29
CA GLY A 58 13.24 -20.76 -12.64
C GLY A 58 14.05 -21.63 -11.67
N LEU A 59 13.78 -21.53 -10.35
CA LEU A 59 14.41 -22.40 -9.36
C LEU A 59 14.05 -23.87 -9.58
N VAL A 60 12.78 -24.20 -9.84
CA VAL A 60 12.35 -25.57 -10.10
C VAL A 60 13.04 -26.14 -11.33
N ILE A 61 13.10 -25.38 -12.43
CA ILE A 61 13.79 -25.79 -13.67
C ILE A 61 15.28 -25.99 -13.41
N ALA A 62 15.92 -25.09 -12.65
CA ALA A 62 17.34 -25.17 -12.33
C ALA A 62 17.68 -26.38 -11.42
N LEU A 63 16.81 -26.75 -10.49
CA LEU A 63 17.01 -27.88 -9.58
C LEU A 63 16.57 -29.23 -10.14
N ALA A 64 15.72 -29.25 -11.17
CA ALA A 64 15.18 -30.48 -11.74
C ALA A 64 16.26 -31.51 -12.16
N PRO A 65 17.42 -31.12 -12.75
CA PRO A 65 18.48 -32.06 -13.07
C PRO A 65 19.14 -32.72 -11.85
N LEU A 66 19.06 -32.09 -10.67
CA LEU A 66 19.66 -32.61 -9.44
C LEU A 66 18.69 -33.43 -8.60
N LEU A 67 17.41 -33.05 -8.57
CA LEU A 67 16.43 -33.59 -7.61
C LEU A 67 15.25 -34.33 -8.24
N THR A 68 15.22 -34.48 -9.57
CA THR A 68 14.02 -34.81 -10.36
C THR A 68 12.97 -33.69 -10.34
N PRO A 69 12.06 -33.61 -11.33
CA PRO A 69 11.05 -32.54 -11.38
C PRO A 69 10.17 -32.44 -10.12
N LEU A 70 9.74 -33.59 -9.57
CA LEU A 70 8.92 -33.63 -8.36
C LEU A 70 9.74 -33.21 -7.12
N GLY A 71 10.97 -33.69 -6.99
CA GLY A 71 11.84 -33.32 -5.87
C GLY A 71 12.22 -31.84 -5.86
N ALA A 72 12.49 -31.26 -7.05
CA ALA A 72 12.75 -29.83 -7.20
C ALA A 72 11.53 -28.99 -6.79
N THR A 73 10.32 -29.40 -7.24
CA THR A 73 9.08 -28.70 -6.89
C THR A 73 8.85 -28.73 -5.37
N ALA A 74 8.98 -29.91 -4.74
CA ALA A 74 8.83 -30.07 -3.30
C ALA A 74 9.86 -29.22 -2.51
N ALA A 75 11.12 -29.23 -2.93
CA ALA A 75 12.19 -28.47 -2.27
C ALA A 75 11.96 -26.95 -2.35
N VAL A 76 11.60 -26.43 -3.53
CA VAL A 76 11.36 -24.99 -3.74
C VAL A 76 10.13 -24.53 -2.97
N SER A 77 9.02 -25.30 -3.02
CA SER A 77 7.81 -24.98 -2.25
C SER A 77 8.05 -25.02 -0.74
N ALA A 78 8.77 -26.03 -0.24
CA ALA A 78 9.12 -26.11 1.17
C ALA A 78 10.01 -24.94 1.62
N GLY A 79 11.03 -24.60 0.82
CA GLY A 79 11.89 -23.43 1.07
C GLY A 79 11.09 -22.12 1.12
N GLY A 80 10.17 -21.92 0.18
CA GLY A 80 9.27 -20.77 0.18
C GLY A 80 8.40 -20.70 1.43
N LEU A 81 7.81 -21.82 1.86
CA LEU A 81 7.01 -21.89 3.09
C LEU A 81 7.83 -21.58 4.35
N ILE A 82 9.07 -22.05 4.42
CA ILE A 82 9.99 -21.73 5.54
C ILE A 82 10.26 -20.23 5.59
N ILE A 83 10.54 -19.59 4.44
CA ILE A 83 10.76 -18.14 4.36
C ILE A 83 9.50 -17.39 4.82
N VAL A 84 8.31 -17.78 4.35
CA VAL A 84 7.03 -17.19 4.78
C VAL A 84 6.86 -17.31 6.30
N ALA A 85 7.11 -18.49 6.87
CA ALA A 85 7.00 -18.70 8.31
C ALA A 85 7.96 -17.78 9.09
N ILE A 86 9.22 -17.65 8.66
CA ILE A 86 10.21 -16.75 9.28
C ILE A 86 9.72 -15.30 9.21
N LEU A 87 9.27 -14.82 8.05
CA LEU A 87 8.79 -13.45 7.88
C LEU A 87 7.57 -13.16 8.77
N LEU A 88 6.62 -14.09 8.86
CA LEU A 88 5.45 -13.95 9.74
C LEU A 88 5.83 -13.91 11.23
N LEU A 89 6.81 -14.73 11.64
CA LEU A 89 7.33 -14.69 13.02
C LEU A 89 8.02 -13.36 13.33
N LEU A 90 8.82 -12.84 12.40
CA LEU A 90 9.47 -11.53 12.53
C LEU A 90 8.43 -10.40 12.59
N ALA A 91 7.43 -10.42 11.71
CA ALA A 91 6.34 -9.45 11.71
C ALA A 91 5.59 -9.48 13.05
N ARG A 92 5.24 -10.67 13.56
CA ARG A 92 4.58 -10.82 14.86
C ARG A 92 5.40 -10.22 16.00
N ARG A 93 6.73 -10.39 15.99
CA ARG A 93 7.62 -9.77 16.99
C ARG A 93 7.58 -8.25 16.90
N ARG A 94 7.62 -7.67 15.69
CA ARG A 94 7.57 -6.21 15.49
C ARG A 94 6.21 -5.61 15.84
N PHE A 95 5.11 -6.27 15.51
CA PHE A 95 3.77 -5.81 15.87
C PHE A 95 3.56 -5.72 17.39
N LYS A 96 4.10 -6.67 18.17
CA LYS A 96 4.06 -6.61 19.63
C LYS A 96 4.82 -5.39 20.19
N THR A 97 5.95 -5.03 19.58
CA THR A 97 6.72 -3.84 19.99
C THR A 97 5.99 -2.53 19.63
N LEU A 98 5.25 -2.50 18.53
CA LEU A 98 4.55 -1.31 18.04
C LEU A 98 3.19 -1.06 18.71
N ILE A 99 2.56 -2.09 19.30
CA ILE A 99 1.29 -1.98 20.02
C ILE A 99 1.52 -2.45 21.47
N PRO A 100 1.98 -1.58 22.38
CA PRO A 100 2.39 -1.96 23.73
C PRO A 100 1.25 -2.33 24.70
N GLY A 101 -0.01 -2.34 24.25
CA GLY A 101 -1.18 -2.22 25.14
C GLY A 101 -2.02 -3.47 25.40
N LYS A 102 -1.67 -4.65 24.87
CA LYS A 102 -2.52 -5.87 25.02
C LYS A 102 -2.05 -6.87 26.08
N ASP A 103 -1.00 -6.53 26.81
CA ASP A 103 -0.31 -7.43 27.75
C ASP A 103 -0.34 -6.88 29.20
N ALA A 104 -1.18 -5.89 29.50
CA ALA A 104 -1.39 -5.44 30.87
C ALA A 104 -2.17 -6.51 31.65
N PRO A 105 -1.69 -6.92 32.85
CA PRO A 105 -2.30 -7.99 33.65
C PRO A 105 -3.73 -7.65 34.12
#